data_AF-A0AAU1U0L1-F1
#
_entry.id   AF-A0AAU1U0L1-F1
#
_cell.length_a   1.000
_cell.length_b   1.000
_cell.length_c   1.000
_cell.angle_alpha   90.00
_cell.angle_beta   90.00
_cell.angle_gamma   90.00
#
_symmetry.space_group_name_H-M   'P 1'
#
loop_
_entity.id
_entity.type
_entity.pdbx_description
1 polymer ?
#
loop_
_entity_poly.entity_id
_entity_poly.type
_entity_poly.pdbx_seq_one_letter_code
_entity_poly.pdbx_strand_id
1 'polypeptide(L)'
;MQRANANAARLQVLTPRDDYGPTIATPWTEAQTETYETAWRAWRDLARDVQAAVTEHAKVQGAQRHEIESDVKAKAKADSGEQ
;
A
#
# COMPACT_ATOMS: atom_id res chain seq x y z
N MET A 1 -7.83 -12.85 5.76
CA MET A 1 -7.74 -11.74 6.75
C MET A 1 -6.89 -10.57 6.24
N GLN A 2 -5.66 -10.79 5.75
CA GLN A 2 -4.73 -9.70 5.38
C GLN A 2 -5.13 -8.86 4.15
N ARG A 3 -5.76 -9.47 3.13
CA ARG A 3 -6.28 -8.77 1.93
C ARG A 3 -7.41 -7.78 2.22
N ALA A 4 -8.29 -8.11 3.16
CA ALA A 4 -9.39 -7.22 3.56
C ALA A 4 -8.85 -5.92 4.19
N ASN A 5 -7.80 -6.01 5.00
CA ASN A 5 -7.16 -4.84 5.62
C ASN A 5 -6.41 -3.96 4.60
N ALA A 6 -5.78 -4.54 3.59
CA ALA A 6 -5.07 -3.77 2.56
C ALA A 6 -6.04 -2.95 1.68
N ASN A 7 -7.20 -3.52 1.32
CA ASN A 7 -8.24 -2.77 0.62
C ASN A 7 -8.92 -1.72 1.50
N ALA A 8 -9.16 -2.03 2.78
CA ALA A 8 -9.69 -1.06 3.74
C ALA A 8 -8.75 0.13 3.93
N ALA A 9 -7.43 -0.12 4.03
CA ALA A 9 -6.42 0.94 4.11
C ALA A 9 -6.35 1.78 2.82
N ARG A 10 -6.50 1.15 1.64
CA ARG A 10 -6.54 1.87 0.36
C ARG A 10 -7.75 2.80 0.25
N LEU A 11 -8.91 2.37 0.73
CA LEU A 11 -10.13 3.19 0.75
C LEU A 11 -9.98 4.38 1.71
N GLN A 12 -9.40 4.17 2.90
CA GLN A 12 -9.09 5.23 3.87
C GLN A 12 -8.15 6.32 3.32
N VAL A 13 -7.28 6.00 2.35
CA VAL A 13 -6.39 6.98 1.69
C VAL A 13 -7.09 7.73 0.54
N LEU A 14 -8.14 7.14 -0.06
CA LEU A 14 -8.87 7.77 -1.17
C LEU A 14 -10.01 8.67 -0.68
N THR A 15 -10.65 8.36 0.45
CA THR A 15 -11.71 9.20 1.04
C THR A 15 -11.28 10.64 1.31
N PRO A 16 -10.07 10.92 1.86
CA PRO A 16 -9.54 12.28 1.98
C PRO A 16 -9.48 13.02 0.63
N ARG A 17 -9.14 12.32 -0.46
CA ARG A 17 -8.87 12.96 -1.74
C ARG A 17 -10.14 13.48 -2.41
N ASP A 18 -11.26 12.80 -2.23
CA ASP A 18 -12.55 13.21 -2.78
C ASP A 18 -13.25 14.24 -1.88
N ASP A 19 -13.03 14.22 -0.57
CA ASP A 19 -13.67 15.15 0.38
C ASP A 19 -13.06 16.57 0.39
N TYR A 20 -11.76 16.72 0.09
CA TYR A 20 -11.07 18.02 0.24
C TYR A 20 -11.10 18.94 -1.00
N GLY A 21 -11.69 18.53 -2.12
CA GLY A 21 -11.71 19.34 -3.35
C GLY A 21 -10.29 19.63 -3.91
N PRO A 22 -10.13 20.54 -4.89
CA PRO A 22 -8.80 20.90 -5.40
C PRO A 22 -7.95 21.47 -4.24
N THR A 23 -7.03 20.63 -3.75
CA THR A 23 -6.19 20.79 -2.56
C THR A 23 -5.28 22.02 -2.55
N ILE A 24 -5.35 22.87 -3.58
CA ILE A 24 -4.52 24.06 -3.74
C ILE A 24 -5.17 25.29 -3.09
N ALA A 25 -6.48 25.24 -2.77
CA ALA A 25 -7.23 26.41 -2.29
C ALA A 25 -7.26 26.58 -0.76
N THR A 26 -7.02 25.53 0.04
CA THR A 26 -7.09 25.61 1.50
C THR A 26 -5.89 24.93 2.14
N PRO A 27 -5.05 25.66 2.91
CA PRO A 27 -3.94 25.04 3.62
C PRO A 27 -4.47 24.05 4.66
N TRP A 28 -3.82 22.90 4.78
CA TRP A 28 -4.18 21.90 5.78
C TRP A 28 -3.91 22.42 7.18
N THR A 29 -4.74 21.98 8.13
CA THR A 29 -4.47 22.20 9.56
C THR A 29 -3.25 21.37 10.00
N GLU A 30 -2.64 21.77 11.12
CA GLU A 30 -1.52 21.04 11.72
C GLU A 30 -1.89 19.58 12.04
N ALA A 31 -3.08 19.36 12.62
CA ALA A 31 -3.58 18.02 12.93
C ALA A 31 -3.78 17.14 11.68
N GLN A 32 -4.27 17.71 10.57
CA GLN A 32 -4.41 16.99 9.30
C GLN A 32 -3.03 16.64 8.71
N THR A 33 -2.08 17.57 8.80
CA THR A 33 -0.70 17.37 8.33
C THR A 33 -0.01 16.27 9.14
N GLU A 34 -0.11 16.30 10.47
CA GLU A 34 0.45 15.28 11.37
C GLU A 34 -0.16 13.89 11.11
N THR A 35 -1.49 13.83 10.92
CA THR A 35 -2.18 12.58 10.59
C THR A 35 -1.70 12.01 9.26
N TYR A 36 -1.59 12.85 8.23
CA TYR A 36 -1.09 12.44 6.92
C TYR A 36 0.36 11.97 6.99
N GLU A 37 1.23 12.72 7.66
CA GLU A 37 2.64 12.34 7.83
C GLU A 37 2.79 11.01 8.58
N THR A 38 1.96 10.78 9.60
CA THR A 38 1.95 9.53 10.37
C THR A 38 1.53 8.36 9.48
N ALA A 39 0.43 8.51 8.73
CA ALA A 39 -0.03 7.50 7.77
C ALA A 39 1.03 7.23 6.70
N TRP A 40 1.71 8.27 6.21
CA TRP A 40 2.78 8.15 5.22
C TRP A 40 4.01 7.42 5.75
N ARG A 41 4.43 7.69 6.99
CA ARG A 41 5.52 6.97 7.66
C ARG A 41 5.17 5.49 7.81
N ALA A 42 3.98 5.18 8.33
CA ALA A 42 3.50 3.81 8.50
C ALA A 42 3.45 3.06 7.15
N TRP A 43 2.98 3.70 6.08
CA TRP A 43 2.97 3.10 4.76
C TRP A 43 4.37 2.78 4.24
N ARG A 44 5.34 3.70 4.43
CA ARG A 44 6.73 3.45 4.01
C ARG A 44 7.38 2.30 4.77
N ASP A 45 7.06 2.14 6.05
CA ASP A 45 7.61 1.04 6.85
C ASP A 45 7.03 -0.29 6.39
N LEU A 46 5.70 -0.38 6.17
CA LEU A 46 5.07 -1.56 5.59
C LEU A 46 5.61 -1.92 4.20
N ALA A 47 5.90 -0.92 3.36
CA ALA A 47 6.47 -1.16 2.04
C ALA A 47 7.88 -1.78 2.12
N ARG A 48 8.70 -1.39 3.11
CA ARG A 48 10.01 -1.99 3.36
C ARG A 48 9.87 -3.43 3.85
N ASP A 49 8.92 -3.70 4.75
CA ASP A 49 8.66 -5.04 5.26
C ASP A 49 8.26 -6.00 4.14
N VAL A 50 7.37 -5.55 3.24
CA VAL A 50 6.98 -6.33 2.06
C VAL A 50 8.18 -6.59 1.14
N GLN A 51 9.02 -5.58 0.88
CA GLN A 51 10.23 -5.76 0.07
C GLN A 51 11.19 -6.78 0.69
N ALA A 52 11.38 -6.73 2.01
CA ALA A 52 12.21 -7.68 2.73
C ALA A 52 11.63 -9.09 2.64
N ALA A 53 10.32 -9.25 2.85
CA ALA A 53 9.63 -10.54 2.76
C ALA A 53 9.73 -11.17 1.36
N VAL A 54 9.55 -10.38 0.29
CA VAL A 54 9.70 -10.87 -1.09
C VAL A 54 11.15 -11.30 -1.37
N THR A 55 12.12 -10.52 -0.90
CA THR A 55 13.55 -10.86 -1.06
C THR A 55 13.89 -12.16 -0.34
N GLU A 56 13.40 -12.33 0.88
CA GLU A 56 13.64 -13.56 1.65
C GLU A 56 12.93 -14.77 1.02
N HIS A 57 11.69 -14.60 0.57
CA HIS A 57 10.97 -15.66 -0.13
C HIS A 57 11.70 -16.09 -1.41
N ALA A 58 12.22 -15.15 -2.21
CA ALA A 58 13.00 -15.46 -3.40
C ALA A 58 14.25 -16.30 -3.08
N LYS A 59 14.98 -15.95 -2.02
CA LYS A 59 16.14 -16.74 -1.55
C LYS A 59 15.75 -18.16 -1.17
N VAL A 60 14.68 -18.32 -0.38
CA VAL A 60 14.18 -19.64 0.04
C VAL A 60 13.75 -20.49 -1.16
N GLN A 61 13.15 -19.89 -2.18
CA GLN A 61 12.73 -20.58 -3.40
C GLN A 61 13.87 -20.81 -4.41
N GLY A 62 15.06 -20.23 -4.18
CA GLY A 62 16.15 -20.24 -5.17
C GLY A 62 15.81 -19.51 -6.47
N ALA A 63 14.81 -18.62 -6.42
CA ALA A 63 14.28 -17.89 -7.58
C ALA A 63 14.81 -16.44 -7.60
N GLN A 64 14.69 -15.78 -8.75
CA GLN A 64 15.03 -14.37 -8.84
C GLN A 64 13.90 -13.51 -8.26
N ARG A 65 14.25 -12.41 -7.59
CA ARG A 65 13.26 -11.51 -6.96
C ARG A 65 12.18 -11.02 -7.94
N HIS A 66 12.55 -10.73 -9.19
CA HIS A 66 11.62 -10.22 -10.21
C HIS A 66 10.59 -11.28 -10.67
N GLU A 67 10.93 -12.57 -10.58
CA GLU A 67 10.02 -13.68 -10.89
C GLU A 67 8.94 -13.77 -9.79
N ILE A 68 9.35 -13.70 -8.53
CA ILE A 68 8.44 -13.66 -7.38
C ILE A 68 7.53 -12.42 -7.43
N GLU A 69 8.06 -11.25 -7.76
CA GLU A 69 7.25 -10.02 -7.88
C GLU A 69 6.21 -10.12 -9.00
N SER A 70 6.57 -10.75 -10.12
CA SER A 70 5.66 -10.99 -11.24
C SER A 70 4.52 -11.95 -10.84
N ASP A 71 4.85 -13.02 -10.14
CA ASP A 71 3.88 -13.99 -9.62
C ASP A 71 2.93 -13.37 -8.59
N VAL A 72 3.46 -12.58 -7.66
CA VAL A 72 2.65 -11.86 -6.67
C VAL A 72 1.69 -10.90 -7.36
N LYS A 73 2.17 -10.15 -8.36
CA LYS A 73 1.35 -9.21 -9.13
C LYS A 73 0.27 -9.93 -9.94
N ALA A 74 0.60 -11.07 -10.56
CA ALA A 74 -0.36 -11.90 -11.28
C ALA A 74 -1.46 -12.43 -10.35
N LYS A 75 -1.08 -12.99 -9.19
CA LYS A 75 -2.02 -13.47 -8.16
C LYS A 75 -2.88 -12.36 -7.56
N ALA A 76 -2.31 -11.17 -7.34
CA ALA A 76 -3.06 -10.02 -6.85
C ALA A 76 -4.09 -9.53 -7.87
N LYS A 77 -3.75 -9.52 -9.17
CA LYS A 77 -4.68 -9.16 -10.24
C LYS A 77 -5.80 -10.20 -10.41
N ALA A 78 -5.47 -11.49 -10.40
CA ALA A 78 -6.46 -12.56 -10.50
C ALA A 78 -7.49 -12.47 -9.37
N ASP A 79 -7.02 -12.27 -8.14
CA ASP A 79 -7.89 -12.12 -6.97
C ASP A 79 -8.74 -10.85 -6.96
N SER A 80 -8.35 -9.84 -7.74
CA SER A 80 -9.11 -8.59 -7.93
C SER A 80 -10.13 -8.67 -9.07
N GLY A 81 -10.05 -9.72 -9.92
CA GLY A 81 -10.94 -9.93 -11.06
C GLY A 81 -11.92 -11.10 -10.91
N GLU A 82 -11.84 -11.83 -9.79
CA GLU A 82 -12.68 -12.99 -9.48
C GLU A 82 -13.60 -12.74 -8.26
N GLN A 83 -13.94 -11.46 -8.03
CA GLN A 83 -14.92 -10.99 -7.04
C GLN A 83 -15.94 -10.06 -7.69
#